data_AF-A0A2E8TE54-F1
#
_entry.id   AF-A0A2E8TE54-F1
#
_cell.length_a   1.000
_cell.length_b   1.000
_cell.length_c   1.000
_cell.angle_alpha   90.00
_cell.angle_beta   90.00
_cell.angle_gamma   90.00
#
_symmetry.space_group_name_H-M   'P 1'
#
loop_
_entity.id
_entity.type
_entity.pdbx_description
1 polymer ?
#
loop_
_entity_poly.entity_id
_entity_poly.type
_entity_poly.pdbx_seq_one_letter_code
_entity_poly.pdbx_strand_id
1 'polypeptide(L)'
;MPWQDGDHRGRCSNLVALGVLTLTLLLCPTATAQQVKTIPEAQCPATGNPDPLLGPRTRIPGRWIGRGAVKPDLPIVVMAGHADSQAMASAGTPGFAVDKRRQPPMDPRMRDELYWNLQVQKTVVRLGQAQGLNISAYTPPALTIPNDDDPRTNWSQARVRSARGEYILEIHFDAYRPHGFGSGLIPAINRPLNAVDESLAKTFGRFPRLFRGGLGGPRRGIGILEIAMLEPPLENKLRNPTTRSQTLDCIGERVVNALVQGVS
;
A
#
# COMPACT_ATOMS: atom_id res chain seq x y z
N MET A 1 12.72 36.05 -8.38
CA MET A 1 12.03 37.16 -7.70
C MET A 1 11.05 36.55 -6.70
N PRO A 2 11.25 36.75 -5.38
CA PRO A 2 10.39 36.15 -4.35
C PRO A 2 9.21 37.07 -4.03
N TRP A 3 8.03 36.48 -3.84
CA TRP A 3 6.86 37.16 -3.28
C TRP A 3 6.87 36.99 -1.76
N GLN A 4 6.76 38.12 -1.07
CA GLN A 4 6.82 38.27 0.38
C GLN A 4 5.45 38.08 1.03
N ASP A 5 5.48 37.56 2.26
CA ASP A 5 4.41 37.55 3.25
C ASP A 5 3.98 38.97 3.68
N GLY A 6 2.71 39.11 4.05
CA GLY A 6 2.15 40.31 4.67
C GLY A 6 1.34 40.00 5.92
N ASP A 7 2.02 39.95 7.07
CA ASP A 7 1.47 39.94 8.44
C ASP A 7 0.91 41.34 8.77
N HIS A 8 -0.40 41.47 8.97
CA HIS A 8 -1.04 42.72 9.43
C HIS A 8 -1.34 42.66 10.93
N ARG A 9 -0.34 43.05 11.74
CA ARG A 9 -0.55 43.48 13.13
C ARG A 9 -0.85 44.98 13.15
N GLY A 10 -2.11 45.33 13.39
CA GLY A 10 -2.55 46.71 13.62
C GLY A 10 -2.08 47.22 14.99
N ARG A 11 -1.30 48.31 14.99
CA ARG A 11 -1.06 49.15 16.16
C ARG A 11 -2.16 50.21 16.24
N CYS A 12 -2.80 50.34 17.40
CA CYS A 12 -3.72 51.44 17.71
C CYS A 12 -2.92 52.66 18.19
N SER A 13 -3.10 53.80 17.52
CA SER A 13 -2.77 55.13 18.04
C SER A 13 -4.09 55.87 18.28
N ASN A 14 -4.32 56.32 19.51
CA ASN A 14 -5.47 57.13 19.89
C ASN A 14 -5.14 58.62 19.75
N LEU A 15 -5.95 59.33 18.98
CA LEU A 15 -6.07 60.79 18.98
C LEU A 15 -7.49 61.12 19.45
N VAL A 16 -7.56 61.99 20.45
CA VAL A 16 -8.77 62.44 21.14
C VAL A 16 -9.42 63.58 20.33
N ALA A 17 -10.73 63.49 20.07
CA ALA A 17 -11.58 64.66 19.87
C ALA A 17 -13.07 64.34 20.10
N LEU A 18 -13.73 65.29 20.77
CA LEU A 18 -15.12 65.31 21.23
C LEU A 18 -16.18 65.15 20.13
N GLY A 19 -17.34 64.58 20.50
CA GLY A 19 -18.63 65.02 19.97
C GLY A 19 -19.58 63.92 19.46
N VAL A 20 -20.81 63.97 20.00
CA VAL A 20 -22.07 63.39 19.47
C VAL A 20 -22.31 61.89 19.72
N LEU A 21 -23.18 61.63 20.70
CA LEU A 21 -23.75 60.32 21.01
C LEU A 21 -24.79 59.93 19.93
N THR A 22 -24.41 59.06 19.01
CA THR A 22 -25.35 58.34 18.13
C THR A 22 -25.27 56.85 18.46
N LEU A 23 -26.37 56.31 19.00
CA LEU A 23 -26.49 54.89 19.32
C LEU A 23 -26.86 54.13 18.05
N THR A 24 -25.86 53.69 17.29
CA THR A 24 -26.05 52.81 16.14
C THR A 24 -25.96 51.35 16.61
N LEU A 25 -27.10 50.65 16.64
CA LEU A 25 -27.15 49.20 16.80
C LEU A 25 -26.44 48.53 15.61
N LEU A 26 -25.23 48.02 15.82
CA LEU A 26 -24.58 47.10 14.88
C LEU A 26 -25.23 45.72 15.00
N LEU A 27 -26.12 45.39 14.05
CA LEU A 27 -26.50 44.02 13.77
C LEU A 27 -25.31 43.32 13.10
N CYS A 28 -24.68 42.37 13.81
CA CYS A 28 -23.75 41.43 13.20
C CYS A 28 -24.54 40.46 12.29
N PRO A 29 -24.21 40.33 10.99
CA PRO A 29 -24.77 39.26 10.17
C PRO A 29 -24.22 37.92 10.64
N THR A 30 -25.11 37.01 11.00
CA THR A 30 -24.77 35.62 11.27
C THR A 30 -24.34 34.95 9.96
N ALA A 31 -23.06 34.61 9.85
CA ALA A 31 -22.56 33.79 8.77
C ALA A 31 -23.23 32.41 8.85
N THR A 32 -24.07 32.09 7.88
CA THR A 32 -24.63 30.76 7.68
C THR A 32 -23.50 29.79 7.34
N ALA A 33 -23.15 28.93 8.29
CA ALA A 33 -22.27 27.79 8.04
C ALA A 33 -22.89 26.92 6.96
N GLN A 34 -22.30 26.93 5.76
CA GLN A 34 -22.67 25.99 4.70
C GLN A 34 -22.36 24.58 5.19
N GLN A 35 -23.41 23.76 5.32
CA GLN A 35 -23.27 22.34 5.56
C GLN A 35 -22.41 21.73 4.45
N VAL A 36 -21.23 21.26 4.83
CA VAL A 36 -20.40 20.40 3.98
C VAL A 36 -21.20 19.14 3.72
N LYS A 37 -21.72 18.97 2.51
CA LYS A 37 -22.29 17.70 2.06
C LYS A 37 -21.19 16.66 2.08
N THR A 38 -21.19 15.79 3.08
CA THR A 38 -20.40 14.56 3.08
C THR A 38 -20.93 13.67 1.96
N ILE A 39 -20.16 13.52 0.88
CA ILE A 39 -20.43 12.50 -0.13
C ILE A 39 -20.17 11.15 0.55
N PRO A 40 -21.14 10.21 0.55
CA PRO A 40 -20.92 8.89 1.13
C PRO A 40 -19.69 8.25 0.50
N GLU A 41 -18.75 7.84 1.35
CA GLU A 41 -17.55 7.12 0.93
C GLU A 41 -18.01 5.84 0.23
N ALA A 42 -17.70 5.72 -1.06
CA ALA A 42 -18.19 4.60 -1.84
C ALA A 42 -17.60 3.30 -1.26
N GLN A 43 -18.48 2.36 -0.90
CA GLN A 43 -18.10 1.12 -0.24
C GLN A 43 -17.27 0.22 -1.16
N CYS A 44 -16.28 -0.47 -0.60
CA CYS A 44 -15.47 -1.40 -1.37
C CYS A 44 -16.32 -2.54 -1.96
N PRO A 45 -16.06 -2.96 -3.22
CA PRO A 45 -16.77 -4.09 -3.81
C PRO A 45 -16.72 -5.32 -2.88
N ALA A 46 -17.79 -6.10 -2.81
CA ALA A 46 -17.77 -7.35 -2.04
C ALA A 46 -16.73 -8.32 -2.61
N THR A 47 -16.16 -9.20 -1.78
CA THR A 47 -15.26 -10.27 -2.25
C THR A 47 -16.02 -11.24 -3.15
N GLY A 48 -15.32 -11.84 -4.11
CA GLY A 48 -15.89 -12.80 -5.05
C GLY A 48 -14.83 -13.74 -5.62
N ASN A 49 -15.24 -14.66 -6.49
CA ASN A 49 -14.32 -15.52 -7.25
C ASN A 49 -14.71 -15.54 -8.75
N PRO A 50 -13.97 -14.83 -9.63
CA PRO A 50 -12.83 -13.97 -9.33
C PRO A 50 -13.22 -12.75 -8.46
N ASP A 51 -12.26 -12.18 -7.74
CA ASP A 51 -12.52 -10.98 -6.94
C ASP A 51 -12.79 -9.80 -7.91
N PRO A 52 -13.88 -9.03 -7.74
CA PRO A 52 -14.28 -7.98 -8.69
C PRO A 52 -13.33 -6.78 -8.71
N LEU A 53 -12.46 -6.63 -7.71
CA LEU A 53 -11.41 -5.62 -7.66
C LEU A 53 -10.07 -6.19 -8.12
N LEU A 54 -9.67 -7.34 -7.58
CA LEU A 54 -8.32 -7.91 -7.74
C LEU A 54 -8.19 -8.86 -8.95
N GLY A 55 -9.31 -9.26 -9.54
CA GLY A 55 -9.34 -10.20 -10.63
C GLY A 55 -9.09 -11.64 -10.19
N PRO A 56 -8.60 -12.50 -11.10
CA PRO A 56 -8.42 -13.91 -10.84
C PRO A 56 -7.16 -14.19 -10.01
N ARG A 57 -7.29 -15.21 -9.16
CA ARG A 57 -6.17 -15.80 -8.41
C ARG A 57 -5.25 -16.60 -9.33
N THR A 58 -4.06 -16.89 -8.82
CA THR A 58 -3.08 -17.75 -9.48
C THR A 58 -3.67 -19.08 -9.90
N ARG A 59 -3.37 -19.48 -11.13
CA ARG A 59 -3.74 -20.80 -11.68
C ARG A 59 -2.78 -21.91 -11.26
N ILE A 60 -1.64 -21.57 -10.67
CA ILE A 60 -0.63 -22.54 -10.26
C ILE A 60 -0.96 -23.00 -8.84
N PRO A 61 -1.34 -24.28 -8.64
CA PRO A 61 -1.87 -24.72 -7.36
C PRO A 61 -0.77 -24.86 -6.30
N GLY A 62 -0.85 -24.08 -5.22
CA GLY A 62 -0.13 -24.33 -3.98
C GLY A 62 -0.83 -25.36 -3.09
N ARG A 63 -0.11 -26.41 -2.66
CA ARG A 63 -0.60 -27.44 -1.73
C ARG A 63 0.09 -27.31 -0.38
N TRP A 64 -0.33 -26.33 0.40
CA TRP A 64 0.15 -26.13 1.76
C TRP A 64 -0.94 -25.49 2.61
N ILE A 65 -0.84 -25.67 3.92
CA ILE A 65 -1.78 -25.10 4.90
C ILE A 65 -0.95 -24.50 6.03
N GLY A 66 -1.25 -23.25 6.39
CA GLY A 66 -0.71 -22.61 7.59
C GLY A 66 -1.59 -22.90 8.80
N ARG A 67 -1.07 -23.62 9.79
CA ARG A 67 -1.81 -23.93 11.03
C ARG A 67 -1.09 -23.51 12.31
N GLY A 68 0.16 -23.09 12.20
CA GLY A 68 0.90 -22.57 13.35
C GLY A 68 0.19 -21.35 13.92
N ALA A 69 -0.09 -21.37 15.22
CA ALA A 69 -0.56 -20.19 15.93
C ALA A 69 0.52 -19.11 15.92
N VAL A 70 0.09 -17.85 15.93
CA VAL A 70 0.96 -16.69 16.11
C VAL A 70 0.57 -15.96 17.37
N LYS A 71 1.46 -15.08 17.86
CA LYS A 71 1.10 -14.20 18.96
C LYS A 71 0.14 -13.11 18.46
N PRO A 72 -0.87 -12.70 19.24
CA PRO A 72 -1.76 -11.60 18.85
C PRO A 72 -1.03 -10.28 18.55
N ASP A 73 0.12 -10.05 19.19
CA ASP A 73 0.98 -8.87 19.02
C ASP A 73 2.12 -9.07 18.00
N LEU A 74 2.02 -10.09 17.14
CA LEU A 74 3.03 -10.43 16.12
C LEU A 74 3.48 -9.18 15.36
N PRO A 75 4.77 -8.79 15.43
CA PRO A 75 5.28 -7.69 14.63
C PRO A 75 5.22 -8.04 13.14
N ILE A 76 4.57 -7.19 12.35
CA ILE A 76 4.46 -7.32 10.90
C ILE A 76 5.24 -6.17 10.26
N VAL A 77 6.13 -6.51 9.33
CA VAL A 77 6.83 -5.54 8.49
C VAL A 77 6.37 -5.70 7.05
N VAL A 78 5.78 -4.64 6.52
CA VAL A 78 5.36 -4.58 5.12
C VAL A 78 6.46 -3.95 4.29
N MET A 79 6.84 -4.59 3.20
CA MET A 79 7.83 -4.14 2.21
C MET A 79 7.14 -3.93 0.86
N ALA A 80 7.67 -3.05 0.02
CA ALA A 80 7.25 -2.93 -1.37
C ALA A 80 8.22 -3.74 -2.24
N GLY A 81 7.69 -4.62 -3.08
CA GLY A 81 8.47 -5.36 -4.07
C GLY A 81 9.21 -4.42 -5.01
N HIS A 82 10.44 -4.79 -5.37
CA HIS A 82 11.31 -4.04 -6.30
C HIS A 82 11.83 -2.67 -5.82
N ALA A 83 11.69 -2.36 -4.52
CA ALA A 83 11.98 -1.03 -3.97
C ALA A 83 13.45 -0.60 -4.03
N ASP A 84 14.36 -1.54 -4.23
CA ASP A 84 15.81 -1.40 -4.29
C ASP A 84 16.42 -1.92 -5.60
N SER A 85 15.60 -2.23 -6.62
CA SER A 85 16.06 -2.86 -7.87
C SER A 85 15.82 -2.04 -9.14
N GLN A 86 15.53 -0.74 -9.03
CA GLN A 86 15.29 0.09 -10.21
C GLN A 86 16.54 0.17 -11.09
N ALA A 87 16.36 0.27 -12.40
CA ALA A 87 17.43 0.15 -13.41
C ALA A 87 18.17 -1.22 -13.44
N MET A 88 17.62 -2.25 -12.81
CA MET A 88 18.12 -3.64 -12.88
C MET A 88 17.12 -4.54 -13.61
N ALA A 89 17.52 -5.77 -13.97
CA ALA A 89 16.65 -6.73 -14.65
C ALA A 89 15.42 -7.13 -13.81
N SER A 90 15.47 -6.94 -12.50
CA SER A 90 14.44 -7.26 -11.51
C SER A 90 13.67 -6.02 -11.03
N ALA A 91 13.51 -4.98 -11.86
CA ALA A 91 12.84 -3.72 -11.48
C ALA A 91 11.30 -3.79 -11.37
N GLY A 92 10.69 -4.93 -11.74
CA GLY A 92 9.23 -5.10 -11.82
C GLY A 92 8.65 -4.76 -13.19
N THR A 93 7.34 -4.97 -13.34
CA THR A 93 6.60 -4.74 -14.58
C THR A 93 6.34 -3.25 -14.83
N PRO A 94 6.40 -2.78 -16.10
CA PRO A 94 5.86 -1.47 -16.46
C PRO A 94 4.33 -1.36 -16.32
N GLY A 95 3.59 -2.46 -16.18
CA GLY A 95 2.13 -2.47 -16.23
C GLY A 95 1.55 -2.39 -17.64
N PHE A 96 0.28 -2.76 -17.81
CA PHE A 96 -0.36 -2.80 -19.12
C PHE A 96 -0.51 -1.39 -19.74
N ALA A 97 -0.79 -0.37 -18.93
CA ALA A 97 -0.98 0.99 -19.41
C ALA A 97 0.29 1.56 -20.06
N VAL A 98 1.47 1.33 -19.46
CA VAL A 98 2.73 1.82 -20.01
C VAL A 98 3.19 0.94 -21.17
N ASP A 99 3.20 -0.39 -21.00
CA ASP A 99 3.77 -1.29 -21.99
C ASP A 99 2.90 -1.38 -23.25
N LYS A 100 1.60 -1.63 -23.10
CA LYS A 100 0.69 -1.87 -24.22
C LYS A 100 -0.04 -0.62 -24.70
N ARG A 101 -0.40 0.29 -23.79
CA ARG A 101 -1.12 1.53 -24.16
C ARG A 101 -0.21 2.75 -24.29
N ARG A 102 1.10 2.61 -24.09
CA ARG A 102 2.09 3.68 -24.22
C ARG A 102 1.77 4.93 -23.37
N GLN A 103 1.06 4.74 -22.26
CA GLN A 103 0.85 5.82 -21.30
C GLN A 103 2.19 6.17 -20.62
N PRO A 104 2.35 7.42 -20.15
CA PRO A 104 3.48 7.79 -19.32
C PRO A 104 3.51 6.94 -18.03
N PRO A 105 4.70 6.61 -17.49
CA PRO A 105 4.82 5.97 -16.18
C PRO A 105 4.27 6.89 -15.09
N MET A 106 3.87 6.31 -13.96
CA MET A 106 3.38 7.08 -12.81
C MET A 106 4.47 7.95 -12.18
N ASP A 107 5.71 7.48 -12.20
CA ASP A 107 6.91 8.23 -11.82
C ASP A 107 8.05 7.83 -12.78
N PRO A 108 8.73 8.77 -13.46
CA PRO A 108 9.76 8.45 -14.45
C PRO A 108 11.00 7.76 -13.88
N ARG A 109 11.16 7.72 -12.55
CA ARG A 109 12.32 7.11 -11.88
C ARG A 109 12.13 5.62 -11.60
N MET A 110 10.92 5.09 -11.74
CA MET A 110 10.60 3.71 -11.38
C MET A 110 9.58 3.06 -12.33
N ARG A 111 9.52 1.73 -12.30
CA ARG A 111 8.43 0.98 -12.92
C ARG A 111 7.13 1.19 -12.16
N ASP A 112 6.01 1.12 -12.87
CA ASP A 112 4.69 1.33 -12.27
C ASP A 112 4.36 0.28 -11.21
N GLU A 113 4.87 -0.95 -11.34
CA GLU A 113 4.73 -1.94 -10.28
C GLU A 113 5.28 -1.46 -8.95
N LEU A 114 6.53 -0.96 -8.92
CA LEU A 114 7.11 -0.39 -7.70
C LEU A 114 6.28 0.80 -7.20
N TYR A 115 5.88 1.70 -8.11
CA TYR A 115 5.07 2.85 -7.73
C TYR A 115 3.81 2.42 -6.97
N TRP A 116 3.05 1.46 -7.52
CA TRP A 116 1.84 0.98 -6.88
C TRP A 116 2.10 0.11 -5.64
N ASN A 117 3.16 -0.69 -5.62
CA ASN A 117 3.58 -1.44 -4.42
C ASN A 117 3.83 -0.50 -3.24
N LEU A 118 4.50 0.64 -3.47
CA LEU A 118 4.75 1.67 -2.45
C LEU A 118 3.45 2.33 -1.96
N GLN A 119 2.50 2.62 -2.86
CA GLN A 119 1.20 3.17 -2.44
C GLN A 119 0.42 2.17 -1.59
N VAL A 120 0.35 0.91 -2.03
CA VAL A 120 -0.36 -0.13 -1.28
C VAL A 120 0.31 -0.41 0.06
N GLN A 121 1.65 -0.51 0.12
CA GLN A 121 2.39 -0.64 1.39
C GLN A 121 1.96 0.43 2.40
N LYS A 122 1.98 1.71 1.98
CA LYS A 122 1.56 2.84 2.83
C LYS A 122 0.13 2.69 3.32
N THR A 123 -0.79 2.32 2.41
CA THR A 123 -2.21 2.13 2.76
C THR A 123 -2.40 0.95 3.71
N VAL A 124 -1.74 -0.19 3.49
CA VAL A 124 -1.82 -1.37 4.37
C VAL A 124 -1.30 -1.04 5.76
N VAL A 125 -0.17 -0.35 5.89
CA VAL A 125 0.38 0.03 7.20
C VAL A 125 -0.56 1.00 7.90
N ARG A 126 -1.06 2.03 7.21
CA ARG A 126 -2.02 3.00 7.76
C ARG A 126 -3.30 2.34 8.27
N LEU A 127 -3.93 1.49 7.45
CA LEU A 127 -5.16 0.79 7.81
C LEU A 127 -4.92 -0.27 8.88
N GLY A 128 -3.79 -0.98 8.83
CA GLY A 128 -3.44 -1.99 9.83
C GLY A 128 -3.20 -1.39 11.21
N GLN A 129 -2.51 -0.24 11.28
CA GLN A 129 -2.36 0.51 12.53
C GLN A 129 -3.71 0.97 13.09
N ALA A 130 -4.61 1.44 12.22
CA ALA A 130 -5.98 1.81 12.62
C ALA A 130 -6.79 0.62 13.16
N GLN A 131 -6.47 -0.61 12.73
CA GLN A 131 -7.06 -1.86 13.23
C GLN A 131 -6.28 -2.47 14.41
N GLY A 132 -5.30 -1.75 14.97
CA GLY A 132 -4.54 -2.20 16.15
C GLY A 132 -3.45 -3.25 15.86
N LEU A 133 -3.10 -3.49 14.61
CA LEU A 133 -1.98 -4.38 14.28
C LEU A 133 -0.64 -3.76 14.69
N ASN A 134 0.27 -4.58 15.23
CA ASN A 134 1.68 -4.24 15.40
C ASN A 134 2.39 -4.27 14.02
N ILE A 135 2.15 -3.24 13.22
CA ILE A 135 2.54 -3.19 11.81
C ILE A 135 3.36 -1.95 11.47
N SER A 136 4.41 -2.14 10.67
CA SER A 136 5.31 -1.07 10.22
C SER A 136 5.71 -1.25 8.76
N ALA A 137 6.17 -0.16 8.14
CA ALA A 137 6.77 -0.19 6.81
C ALA A 137 8.29 -0.31 6.90
N TYR A 138 8.89 -1.00 5.94
CA TYR A 138 10.29 -0.83 5.60
C TYR A 138 10.44 -0.40 4.14
N THR A 139 11.21 0.66 3.89
CA THR A 139 11.55 1.12 2.55
C THR A 139 13.08 1.30 2.48
N PRO A 140 13.75 0.67 1.51
CA PRO A 140 15.17 0.91 1.27
C PRO A 140 15.47 2.41 1.05
N PRO A 141 16.64 2.90 1.47
CA PRO A 141 17.00 4.32 1.35
C PRO A 141 17.35 4.75 -0.08
N ALA A 142 17.42 3.82 -1.03
CA ALA A 142 17.70 4.07 -2.44
C ALA A 142 16.87 3.15 -3.33
N LEU A 143 16.45 3.67 -4.49
CA LEU A 143 15.67 2.92 -5.48
C LEU A 143 16.49 1.83 -6.20
N THR A 144 17.82 1.92 -6.15
CA THR A 144 18.75 0.98 -6.77
C THR A 144 19.88 0.68 -5.80
N ILE A 145 20.01 -0.58 -5.42
CA ILE A 145 21.11 -1.11 -4.62
C ILE A 145 21.68 -2.31 -5.37
N PRO A 146 22.82 -2.18 -6.08
CA PRO A 146 23.30 -3.23 -6.99
C PRO A 146 23.72 -4.54 -6.32
N ASN A 147 24.06 -4.49 -5.04
CA ASN A 147 24.48 -5.66 -4.27
C ASN A 147 23.31 -6.17 -3.44
N ASP A 148 22.76 -7.33 -3.80
CA ASP A 148 21.64 -7.97 -3.09
C ASP A 148 21.93 -8.27 -1.61
N ASP A 149 23.21 -8.40 -1.24
CA ASP A 149 23.65 -8.62 0.15
C ASP A 149 23.96 -7.31 0.91
N ASP A 150 23.77 -6.13 0.30
CA ASP A 150 23.87 -4.85 1.00
C ASP A 150 22.87 -4.84 2.17
N PRO A 151 23.27 -4.42 3.38
CA PRO A 151 22.42 -4.48 4.58
C PRO A 151 21.14 -3.65 4.46
N ARG A 152 21.04 -2.75 3.49
CA ARG A 152 19.90 -1.86 3.25
C ARG A 152 18.90 -2.41 2.23
N THR A 153 19.15 -3.59 1.65
CA THR A 153 18.17 -4.21 0.74
C THR A 153 16.97 -4.74 1.51
N ASN A 154 15.82 -4.86 0.83
CA ASN A 154 14.66 -5.56 1.38
C ASN A 154 15.05 -6.97 1.85
N TRP A 155 15.83 -7.66 1.03
CA TRP A 155 16.28 -9.03 1.29
C TRP A 155 17.13 -9.16 2.55
N SER A 156 18.10 -8.26 2.74
CA SER A 156 18.95 -8.25 3.93
C SER A 156 18.15 -7.93 5.19
N GLN A 157 17.26 -6.94 5.14
CA GLN A 157 16.41 -6.58 6.28
C GLN A 157 15.40 -7.67 6.61
N ALA A 158 14.79 -8.30 5.60
CA ALA A 158 13.89 -9.41 5.79
C ALA A 158 14.58 -10.58 6.49
N ARG A 159 15.81 -10.94 6.06
CA ARG A 159 16.61 -12.01 6.69
C ARG A 159 16.82 -11.75 8.18
N VAL A 160 17.24 -10.54 8.54
CA VAL A 160 17.51 -10.17 9.93
C VAL A 160 16.24 -10.13 10.77
N ARG A 161 15.16 -9.54 10.26
CA ARG A 161 13.90 -9.35 10.97
C ARG A 161 13.11 -10.65 11.11
N SER A 162 13.05 -11.45 10.05
CA SER A 162 12.43 -12.77 10.09
C SER A 162 13.11 -13.69 11.10
N ALA A 163 14.44 -13.65 11.21
CA ALA A 163 15.18 -14.40 12.23
C ALA A 163 14.84 -13.99 13.67
N ARG A 164 14.33 -12.77 13.89
CA ARG A 164 13.83 -12.28 15.19
C ARG A 164 12.36 -12.65 15.44
N GLY A 165 11.70 -13.31 14.50
CA GLY A 165 10.29 -13.70 14.60
C GLY A 165 9.30 -12.66 14.06
N GLU A 166 9.76 -11.60 13.40
CA GLU A 166 8.88 -10.65 12.71
C GLU A 166 8.28 -11.32 11.46
N TYR A 167 7.01 -11.05 11.16
CA TYR A 167 6.36 -11.47 9.93
C TYR A 167 6.65 -10.48 8.82
N ILE A 168 7.37 -10.92 7.78
CA ILE A 168 7.74 -10.05 6.66
C ILE A 168 6.80 -10.32 5.48
N LEU A 169 6.05 -9.29 5.10
CA LEU A 169 5.14 -9.32 3.95
C LEU A 169 5.67 -8.36 2.88
N GLU A 170 5.97 -8.84 1.68
CA GLU A 170 6.33 -7.99 0.56
C GLU A 170 5.18 -7.91 -0.44
N ILE A 171 4.75 -6.69 -0.73
CA ILE A 171 3.64 -6.38 -1.62
C ILE A 171 4.14 -6.32 -3.06
N HIS A 172 3.50 -7.10 -3.93
CA HIS A 172 3.72 -7.08 -5.37
C HIS A 172 2.40 -6.93 -6.12
N PHE A 173 2.49 -6.33 -7.31
CA PHE A 173 1.53 -6.55 -8.36
C PHE A 173 2.15 -7.52 -9.36
N ASP A 174 1.41 -8.54 -9.75
CA ASP A 174 1.89 -9.45 -10.77
C ASP A 174 1.90 -8.76 -12.14
N ALA A 175 2.70 -9.29 -13.06
CA ALA A 175 2.70 -8.82 -14.43
C ALA A 175 1.32 -8.97 -15.08
N TYR A 176 0.99 -8.08 -16.01
CA TYR A 176 -0.22 -8.21 -16.82
C TYR A 176 -0.16 -9.45 -17.73
N ARG A 177 -1.30 -9.86 -18.29
CA ARG A 177 -1.40 -11.03 -19.17
C ARG A 177 -0.68 -10.85 -20.52
N PRO A 178 -0.07 -11.92 -21.06
CA PRO A 178 -0.09 -13.31 -20.58
C PRO A 178 1.07 -13.64 -19.63
N HIS A 179 1.80 -12.65 -19.11
CA HIS A 179 3.05 -12.86 -18.39
C HIS A 179 2.85 -13.21 -16.91
N GLY A 180 1.82 -12.62 -16.27
CA GLY A 180 1.47 -12.93 -14.89
C GLY A 180 0.59 -14.16 -14.74
N PHE A 181 0.49 -14.61 -13.49
CA PHE A 181 -0.28 -15.76 -13.02
C PHE A 181 -1.55 -15.36 -12.29
N GLY A 182 -1.61 -14.18 -11.68
CA GLY A 182 -2.75 -13.71 -10.87
C GLY A 182 -2.38 -13.50 -9.41
N SER A 183 -3.38 -13.21 -8.59
CA SER A 183 -3.14 -12.97 -7.16
C SER A 183 -2.80 -14.23 -6.36
N GLY A 184 -2.06 -14.07 -5.26
CA GLY A 184 -1.77 -15.16 -4.33
C GLY A 184 -0.55 -14.90 -3.44
N LEU A 185 -0.47 -15.69 -2.36
CA LEU A 185 0.69 -15.69 -1.48
C LEU A 185 1.70 -16.77 -1.90
N ILE A 186 2.96 -16.37 -2.04
CA ILE A 186 4.14 -17.24 -2.03
C ILE A 186 4.74 -17.14 -0.61
N PRO A 187 4.55 -18.16 0.25
CA PRO A 187 4.95 -18.06 1.63
C PRO A 187 6.47 -18.18 1.81
N ALA A 188 6.98 -17.67 2.92
CA ALA A 188 8.37 -17.86 3.32
C ALA A 188 8.75 -19.34 3.45
N ILE A 189 10.01 -19.66 3.12
CA ILE A 189 10.52 -21.03 3.15
C ILE A 189 11.29 -21.32 4.45
N ASN A 190 11.97 -20.31 4.99
CA ASN A 190 12.85 -20.44 6.15
C ASN A 190 12.14 -20.53 7.52
N ARG A 191 10.79 -20.49 7.54
CA ARG A 191 9.99 -20.61 8.75
C ARG A 191 8.79 -21.56 8.55
N PRO A 192 8.22 -22.12 9.63
CA PRO A 192 6.95 -22.82 9.56
C PRO A 192 5.81 -21.93 9.03
N LEU A 193 4.85 -22.55 8.35
CA LEU A 193 3.64 -21.89 7.90
C LEU A 193 2.69 -21.65 9.07
N ASN A 194 2.05 -20.48 9.10
CA ASN A 194 1.22 -20.06 10.22
C ASN A 194 -0.16 -19.54 9.78
N ALA A 195 -1.00 -19.19 10.75
CA ALA A 195 -2.36 -18.71 10.51
C ALA A 195 -2.40 -17.44 9.63
N VAL A 196 -1.38 -16.58 9.68
CA VAL A 196 -1.26 -15.41 8.80
C VAL A 196 -1.07 -15.83 7.35
N ASP A 197 -0.16 -16.78 7.08
CA ASP A 197 0.03 -17.31 5.72
C ASP A 197 -1.27 -17.93 5.18
N GLU A 198 -1.98 -18.67 6.01
CA GLU A 198 -3.25 -19.32 5.64
C GLU A 198 -4.35 -18.32 5.35
N SER A 199 -4.48 -17.27 6.16
CA SER A 199 -5.49 -16.23 5.98
C SER A 199 -5.26 -15.45 4.68
N LEU A 200 -4.03 -15.00 4.44
CA LEU A 200 -3.64 -14.36 3.18
C LEU A 200 -3.91 -15.28 1.98
N ALA A 201 -3.57 -16.57 2.09
CA ALA A 201 -3.84 -17.55 1.06
C ALA A 201 -5.33 -17.79 0.78
N LYS A 202 -6.19 -17.75 1.79
CA LYS A 202 -7.65 -17.86 1.61
C LYS A 202 -8.21 -16.65 0.86
N THR A 203 -7.65 -15.46 1.10
CA THR A 203 -8.09 -14.20 0.48
C THR A 203 -7.56 -14.02 -0.95
N PHE A 204 -6.27 -14.28 -1.18
CA PHE A 204 -5.60 -13.98 -2.46
C PHE A 204 -5.32 -15.22 -3.30
N GLY A 205 -5.30 -16.42 -2.72
CA GLY A 205 -4.87 -17.64 -3.40
C GLY A 205 -3.50 -18.13 -2.94
N ARG A 206 -3.14 -19.34 -3.38
CA ARG A 206 -1.92 -20.04 -2.96
C ARG A 206 -1.03 -20.32 -4.15
N PHE A 207 0.15 -19.70 -4.18
CA PHE A 207 1.23 -20.21 -5.03
C PHE A 207 1.90 -21.43 -4.38
N PRO A 208 2.60 -22.28 -5.16
CA PRO A 208 3.48 -23.29 -4.58
C PRO A 208 4.51 -22.66 -3.64
N ARG A 209 4.78 -23.30 -2.50
CA ARG A 209 5.79 -22.82 -1.54
C ARG A 209 7.19 -22.74 -2.15
N LEU A 210 7.50 -23.62 -3.11
CA LEU A 210 8.74 -23.62 -3.89
C LEU A 210 8.51 -23.07 -5.31
N PHE A 211 7.61 -22.10 -5.47
CA PHE A 211 7.38 -21.45 -6.76
C PHE A 211 8.71 -20.99 -7.36
N ARG A 212 8.93 -21.35 -8.64
CA ARG A 212 10.20 -21.12 -9.38
C ARG A 212 11.46 -21.62 -8.64
N GLY A 213 11.37 -22.77 -7.97
CA GLY A 213 12.49 -23.36 -7.23
C GLY A 213 12.78 -22.70 -5.88
N GLY A 214 11.89 -21.82 -5.41
CA GLY A 214 12.07 -21.05 -4.17
C GLY A 214 12.83 -19.75 -4.44
N LEU A 215 12.07 -18.66 -4.54
CA LEU A 215 12.56 -17.32 -4.83
C LEU A 215 13.48 -16.76 -3.73
N GLY A 216 14.29 -15.77 -4.09
CA GLY A 216 15.28 -15.14 -3.20
C GLY A 216 14.67 -14.49 -1.94
N GLY A 217 13.51 -13.85 -2.06
CA GLY A 217 12.76 -13.27 -0.94
C GLY A 217 12.25 -14.35 0.05
N PRO A 218 11.48 -15.35 -0.38
CA PRO A 218 11.01 -16.46 0.46
C PRO A 218 12.12 -17.22 1.18
N ARG A 219 13.30 -17.40 0.57
CA ARG A 219 14.46 -17.99 1.24
C ARG A 219 14.99 -17.13 2.41
N ARG A 220 14.69 -15.83 2.40
CA ARG A 220 15.11 -14.84 3.40
C ARG A 220 13.97 -14.44 4.36
N GLY A 221 12.84 -15.13 4.34
CA GLY A 221 11.75 -14.90 5.28
C GLY A 221 10.60 -14.02 4.80
N ILE A 222 10.63 -13.62 3.53
CA ILE A 222 9.58 -12.82 2.93
C ILE A 222 8.41 -13.71 2.48
N GLY A 223 7.20 -13.42 2.94
CA GLY A 223 5.99 -13.82 2.21
C GLY A 223 5.73 -12.82 1.09
N ILE A 224 5.80 -13.26 -0.17
CA ILE A 224 5.50 -12.40 -1.33
C ILE A 224 4.01 -12.50 -1.63
N LEU A 225 3.31 -11.37 -1.54
CA LEU A 225 1.90 -11.27 -1.87
C LEU A 225 1.73 -10.59 -3.22
N GLU A 226 1.42 -11.39 -4.23
CA GLU A 226 0.92 -10.90 -5.51
C GLU A 226 -0.54 -10.49 -5.31
N ILE A 227 -0.82 -9.19 -5.29
CA ILE A 227 -2.15 -8.66 -4.94
C ILE A 227 -3.15 -8.86 -6.08
N ALA A 228 -2.69 -8.60 -7.31
CA ALA A 228 -3.45 -8.65 -8.55
C ALA A 228 -2.48 -8.48 -9.71
N MET A 229 -2.91 -8.79 -10.93
CA MET A 229 -2.17 -8.40 -12.13
C MET A 229 -2.33 -6.89 -12.37
N LEU A 230 -1.24 -6.21 -12.75
CA LEU A 230 -1.26 -4.78 -13.07
C LEU A 230 -1.85 -4.52 -14.47
N GLU A 231 -3.16 -4.74 -14.60
CA GLU A 231 -3.91 -4.63 -15.85
C GLU A 231 -5.34 -4.08 -15.63
N PRO A 232 -6.04 -3.66 -16.70
CA PRO A 232 -7.45 -3.30 -16.62
C PRO A 232 -8.33 -4.47 -16.14
N PRO A 233 -9.42 -4.19 -15.37
CA PRO A 233 -9.92 -2.86 -15.02
C PRO A 233 -9.22 -2.22 -13.81
N LEU A 234 -8.43 -2.98 -13.05
CA LEU A 234 -7.81 -2.49 -11.81
C LEU A 234 -6.84 -1.33 -12.06
N GLU A 235 -5.94 -1.48 -13.02
CA GLU A 235 -4.95 -0.45 -13.34
C GLU A 235 -5.62 0.86 -13.81
N ASN A 236 -6.75 0.77 -14.53
CA ASN A 236 -7.51 1.96 -14.92
C ASN A 236 -8.00 2.73 -13.68
N LYS A 237 -8.49 2.03 -12.65
CA LYS A 237 -9.00 2.65 -11.42
C LYS A 237 -7.87 3.24 -10.57
N LEU A 238 -6.71 2.57 -10.53
CA LEU A 238 -5.51 3.10 -9.88
C LEU A 238 -5.02 4.39 -10.56
N ARG A 239 -4.98 4.39 -11.90
CA ARG A 239 -4.53 5.56 -12.66
C ARG A 239 -5.51 6.73 -12.61
N ASN A 240 -6.82 6.49 -12.51
CA ASN A 240 -7.82 7.56 -12.46
C ASN A 240 -7.80 8.27 -11.09
N PRO A 241 -7.46 9.58 -11.02
CA PRO A 241 -7.40 10.32 -9.76
C PRO A 241 -8.70 10.28 -8.94
N THR A 242 -9.86 10.22 -9.59
CA THR A 242 -11.17 10.19 -8.93
C THR A 242 -11.44 8.87 -8.20
N THR A 243 -10.88 7.75 -8.67
CA THR A 243 -11.10 6.42 -8.06
C THR A 243 -9.88 5.89 -7.32
N ARG A 244 -8.71 6.53 -7.48
CA ARG A 244 -7.43 6.03 -6.99
C ARG A 244 -7.41 5.78 -5.49
N SER A 245 -7.81 6.77 -4.69
CA SER A 245 -7.77 6.66 -3.22
C SER A 245 -8.63 5.48 -2.76
N GLN A 246 -9.90 5.47 -3.17
CA GLN A 246 -10.83 4.39 -2.85
C GLN A 246 -10.30 3.02 -3.31
N THR A 247 -9.71 2.94 -4.49
CA THR A 247 -9.14 1.68 -5.01
C THR A 247 -7.98 1.20 -4.14
N LEU A 248 -7.08 2.09 -3.73
CA LEU A 248 -5.98 1.77 -2.82
C LEU A 248 -6.50 1.34 -1.44
N ASP A 249 -7.51 2.04 -0.91
CA ASP A 249 -8.12 1.71 0.37
C ASP A 249 -8.79 0.34 0.34
N CYS A 250 -9.53 0.03 -0.73
CA CYS A 250 -10.13 -1.29 -0.89
C CYS A 250 -9.10 -2.42 -1.03
N ILE A 251 -7.98 -2.19 -1.72
CA ILE A 251 -6.87 -3.16 -1.74
C ILE A 251 -6.30 -3.33 -0.33
N GLY A 252 -6.05 -2.21 0.36
CA GLY A 252 -5.52 -2.20 1.71
C GLY A 252 -6.41 -2.95 2.71
N GLU A 253 -7.72 -2.73 2.65
CA GLU A 253 -8.71 -3.45 3.47
C GLU A 253 -8.65 -4.96 3.24
N ARG A 254 -8.51 -5.42 1.99
CA ARG A 254 -8.38 -6.87 1.69
C ARG A 254 -7.16 -7.48 2.37
N VAL A 255 -6.03 -6.79 2.31
CA VAL A 255 -4.78 -7.25 2.95
C VAL A 255 -4.92 -7.19 4.47
N VAL A 256 -5.36 -6.07 5.03
CA VAL A 256 -5.46 -5.86 6.48
C VAL A 256 -6.47 -6.81 7.11
N ASN A 257 -7.65 -7.02 6.51
CA ASN A 257 -8.63 -7.98 7.01
C ASN A 257 -8.06 -9.41 7.05
N ALA A 258 -7.27 -9.80 6.05
CA ALA A 258 -6.58 -11.08 6.06
C ALA A 258 -5.50 -11.15 7.15
N LEU A 259 -4.74 -10.08 7.38
CA LEU A 259 -3.76 -10.01 8.47
C LEU A 259 -4.43 -10.11 9.84
N VAL A 260 -5.48 -9.32 10.10
CA VAL A 260 -6.27 -9.35 11.34
C VAL A 260 -6.80 -10.75 11.61
N GLN A 261 -7.44 -11.38 10.62
CA GLN A 261 -7.93 -12.75 10.76
C GLN A 261 -6.80 -13.77 11.04
N GLY A 262 -5.60 -13.53 10.54
CA GLY A 262 -4.45 -14.41 10.71
C GLY A 262 -3.74 -14.29 12.07
N VAL A 263 -3.86 -13.14 12.74
CA VAL A 263 -3.30 -12.91 14.08
C VAL A 263 -4.31 -13.08 15.22
N SER A 264 -5.59 -13.17 14.88
CA SER A 264 -6.70 -13.40 15.82
C SER A 264 -6.83 -14.86 16.23
#